data_AF-A0A950DBT4-F1
#
_entry.id   AF-A0A950DBT4-F1
#
_cell.length_a   1.000
_cell.length_b   1.000
_cell.length_c   1.000
_cell.angle_alpha   90.00
_cell.angle_beta   90.00
_cell.angle_gamma   90.00
#
_symmetry.space_group_name_H-M   'P 1'
#
loop_
_entity.id
_entity.type
_entity.pdbx_description
1 polymer ?
#
loop_
_entity_poly.entity_id
_entity_poly.type
_entity_poly.pdbx_seq_one_letter_code
_entity_poly.pdbx_strand_id
1 'polypeptide(L)' 'MIATTSKSPERCFEFLQVNERGGKPRQGGITEIRGPYYSVVGKRYLQDLLEMVGAYVDHLKFAGGAP' A
#
# COMPACT_ATOMS: atom_id res chain seq x y z
N MET A 1 -33.71 -9.83 -19.28
CA MET A 1 -33.07 -8.83 -18.40
C MET A 1 -31.57 -8.95 -18.60
N ILE A 2 -30.94 -7.93 -19.18
CA ILE A 2 -29.52 -7.98 -19.57
C ILE A 2 -28.70 -7.56 -18.35
N ALA A 3 -27.79 -8.42 -17.90
CA ALA A 3 -26.88 -8.12 -16.81
C ALA A 3 -25.94 -6.99 -17.23
N THR A 4 -26.01 -5.87 -16.52
CA THR A 4 -25.08 -4.75 -16.66
C THR A 4 -23.74 -5.16 -16.06
N THR A 5 -22.82 -5.66 -16.90
CA THR A 5 -21.41 -5.79 -16.52
C THR A 5 -20.85 -4.38 -16.33
N SER A 6 -20.74 -3.95 -15.08
CA SER A 6 -20.10 -2.68 -14.72
C SER A 6 -18.66 -2.69 -15.21
N LYS A 7 -18.40 -1.92 -16.26
CA LYS A 7 -17.07 -1.77 -16.86
C LYS A 7 -16.16 -1.08 -15.83
N SER A 8 -15.31 -1.84 -15.17
CA SER A 8 -14.20 -1.31 -14.38
C SER A 8 -13.40 -0.33 -15.25
N PRO A 9 -12.83 0.76 -14.72
CA PRO A 9 -11.98 1.63 -15.52
C PRO A 9 -10.84 0.79 -16.11
N GLU A 10 -10.81 0.69 -17.43
CA GLU A 10 -9.81 -0.07 -18.19
C GLU A 10 -8.41 0.41 -17.76
N ARG A 11 -7.58 -0.52 -17.26
CA ARG A 11 -6.21 -0.19 -16.84
C ARG A 11 -5.43 0.25 -18.08
N CYS A 12 -4.62 1.30 -17.99
CA CYS A 12 -3.85 1.79 -19.14
C CYS A 12 -2.90 0.77 -19.80
N PHE A 13 -2.57 -0.34 -19.12
CA PHE A 13 -1.68 -1.40 -19.60
C PHE A 13 -2.27 -2.80 -19.38
N GLU A 14 -3.33 -3.14 -20.12
CA GLU A 14 -4.06 -4.42 -19.95
C GLU A 14 -3.23 -5.67 -20.31
N PHE A 15 -2.18 -5.53 -21.12
CA PHE A 15 -1.31 -6.64 -21.49
C PHE A 15 -0.40 -7.11 -20.36
N LEU A 16 -0.20 -6.28 -19.32
CA LEU A 16 0.62 -6.66 -18.17
C LEU A 16 -0.18 -7.63 -17.30
N GLN A 17 0.37 -8.82 -17.10
CA GLN A 17 -0.14 -9.76 -16.11
C GLN A 17 0.11 -9.18 -14.71
N VAL A 18 -0.95 -9.04 -13.92
CA VAL A 18 -0.86 -8.47 -12.57
C VAL A 18 -1.56 -9.40 -11.59
N ASN A 19 -0.91 -9.65 -10.46
CA ASN A 19 -1.51 -10.44 -9.40
C ASN A 19 -2.63 -9.65 -8.74
N GLU A 20 -3.80 -10.27 -8.60
CA GLU A 20 -4.86 -9.72 -7.77
C GLU A 20 -4.44 -9.75 -6.29
N ARG A 21 -4.72 -8.67 -5.58
CA ARG A 21 -4.42 -8.54 -4.16
C ARG A 21 -5.69 -8.10 -3.44
N GLY A 22 -5.95 -8.71 -2.30
CA GLY A 22 -7.08 -8.34 -1.45
C GLY A 22 -7.00 -6.88 -0.97
N GLY A 23 -8.18 -6.33 -0.65
CA GLY A 23 -8.30 -5.06 0.05
C GLY A 23 -7.75 -5.12 1.48
N LYS A 24 -7.60 -3.95 2.10
CA LYS A 24 -7.26 -3.86 3.54
C LYS A 24 -8.52 -4.05 4.41
N PRO A 25 -8.42 -4.66 5.60
CA PRO A 25 -7.24 -5.30 6.19
C PRO A 25 -6.92 -6.63 5.51
N ARG A 26 -5.64 -6.87 5.23
CA ARG A 26 -5.19 -8.04 4.48
C ARG A 26 -4.87 -9.20 5.43
N GLN A 27 -5.32 -10.39 5.05
CA GLN A 27 -4.99 -11.63 5.76
C GLN A 27 -3.75 -12.33 5.19
N GLY A 28 -3.35 -11.99 3.95
CA GLY A 28 -2.20 -12.56 3.26
C GLY A 28 -1.62 -11.58 2.24
N GLY A 29 -0.40 -11.84 1.74
CA GLY A 29 0.32 -10.90 0.86
C GLY A 29 0.61 -9.56 1.55
N ILE A 30 0.98 -9.63 2.83
CA ILE A 30 1.24 -8.48 3.70
C ILE A 30 2.55 -7.81 3.28
N THR A 31 2.54 -6.48 3.19
CA THR A 31 3.74 -5.68 2.96
C THR A 31 4.11 -4.90 4.22
N GLU A 32 5.30 -5.14 4.76
CA GLU A 32 5.87 -4.37 5.87
C GLU A 32 6.99 -3.45 5.36
N ILE A 33 6.97 -2.19 5.80
CA ILE A 33 8.10 -1.28 5.63
C ILE A 33 8.81 -1.06 6.98
N ARG A 34 10.14 -0.99 6.92
CA ARG A 34 10.96 -0.68 8.08
C ARG A 34 11.23 0.81 8.11
N GLY A 35 10.90 1.41 9.24
CA GLY A 35 11.24 2.77 9.56
C GLY A 35 12.77 2.97 9.63
N PRO A 36 13.21 4.22 9.73
CA PRO A 36 14.63 4.56 9.79
C PRO A 36 15.32 3.85 10.97
N TYR A 37 16.59 3.52 10.78
CA TYR A 37 17.47 3.08 11.84
C TYR A 37 18.18 4.32 12.43
N TYR A 38 17.98 4.56 13.73
CA TYR A 38 18.66 5.62 14.49
C TYR A 38 18.46 7.07 14.01
N SER A 39 17.52 7.32 13.09
CA SER A 39 17.21 8.66 12.59
C SER A 39 15.80 9.07 13.00
N VAL A 40 15.64 10.33 13.41
CA VAL A 40 14.34 10.89 13.77
C VAL A 40 13.59 11.27 12.49
N VAL A 41 12.40 10.72 12.32
CA VAL A 41 11.47 11.14 11.25
C VAL A 41 10.34 11.97 11.84
N GLY A 42 10.08 13.12 11.23
CA GLY A 42 8.98 13.98 11.63
C GLY A 42 7.63 13.48 11.14
N LYS A 43 6.55 13.90 11.81
CA LYS A 43 5.17 13.59 11.45
C LYS A 43 4.84 13.88 9.98
N ARG A 44 5.28 15.03 9.46
CA ARG A 44 5.02 15.44 8.06
C ARG A 44 5.63 14.47 7.06
N TYR A 45 6.90 14.11 7.25
CA TYR A 45 7.57 13.12 6.41
C TYR A 45 6.80 11.79 6.37
N LEU A 46 6.39 11.30 7.55
CA LEU A 46 5.66 10.04 7.63
C LEU A 46 4.27 10.16 7.00
N GLN A 47 3.60 11.31 7.16
CA GLN A 47 2.31 11.58 6.54
C GLN A 47 2.43 11.58 5.01
N ASP A 48 3.36 12.35 4.45
CA ASP A 48 3.56 12.44 3.00
C ASP A 48 3.88 11.06 2.40
N LEU A 49 4.71 10.26 3.10
CA LEU A 49 5.02 8.89 2.72
C LEU A 49 3.76 8.02 2.72
N LEU A 50 2.98 8.03 3.80
CA LEU A 50 1.79 7.20 3.93
C LEU A 50 0.64 7.66 3.03
N GLU A 51 0.56 8.94 2.67
CA GLU A 51 -0.37 9.42 1.65
C GLU A 51 -0.02 8.85 0.27
N MET A 52 1.28 8.74 -0.07
CA MET A 52 1.74 8.19 -1.34
C MET A 52 1.62 6.67 -1.42
N VAL A 53 2.08 5.94 -0.39
CA VAL A 53 2.23 4.46 -0.45
C VAL A 53 1.29 3.70 0.48
N GLY A 54 0.51 4.40 1.31
CA GLY A 54 -0.27 3.80 2.39
C GLY A 54 -1.28 2.76 1.94
N ALA A 55 -1.84 2.85 0.72
CA ALA A 55 -2.74 1.81 0.20
C ALA A 55 -2.06 0.43 0.04
N TYR A 56 -0.73 0.43 -0.16
CA TYR A 56 0.05 -0.76 -0.47
C TYR A 56 0.82 -1.32 0.73
N VAL A 57 1.04 -0.53 1.78
CA VAL A 57 1.78 -0.91 2.99
C VAL A 57 0.82 -1.31 4.10
N ASP A 58 1.00 -2.48 4.71
CA ASP A 58 0.13 -2.97 5.78
C ASP A 58 0.68 -2.66 7.17
N HIS A 59 2.00 -2.80 7.36
CA HIS A 59 2.67 -2.55 8.64
C HIS A 59 3.88 -1.62 8.47
N LEU A 60 4.11 -0.80 9.51
CA LEU A 60 5.30 0.03 9.67
C LEU A 60 6.01 -0.36 10.97
N LYS A 61 7.27 -0.75 10.87
CA LYS A 61 8.10 -1.12 12.03
C LYS A 61 9.18 -0.07 12.28
N PHE A 62 9.10 0.65 13.40
CA PHE A 62 10.20 1.50 13.84
C PHE A 62 11.36 0.63 14.34
N ALA A 63 12.55 0.84 13.77
CA ALA A 63 13.72 0.02 14.04
C ALA A 63 14.78 0.79 14.83
N GLY A 64 15.61 0.06 15.59
CA GLY A 64 16.79 0.63 16.25
C GLY A 64 16.51 1.68 17.33
N GLY A 65 15.30 1.72 17.91
CA GLY A 65 14.93 2.70 18.95
C GLY A 65 14.66 4.11 18.41
N ALA A 66 14.39 4.23 17.11
CA ALA A 66 13.85 5.48 16.55
C ALA A 66 12.53 5.84 17.29
N PRO A 67 12.40 7.08 17.79
CA PRO A 67 11.23 7.54 18.55
C PRO A 67 9.97 7.69 17.69
#